data_AF-A0A520J6B1-F1
#
_entry.id   AF-A0A520J6B1-F1
#
_cell.length_a   1.000
_cell.length_b   1.000
_cell.length_c   1.000
_cell.angle_alpha   90.00
_cell.angle_beta   90.00
_cell.angle_gamma   90.00
#
_symmetry.space_group_name_H-M   'P 1'
#
loop_
_entity.id
_entity.type
_entity.pdbx_description
1 polymer ?
#
loop_
_entity_poly.entity_id
_entity_poly.type
_entity_poly.pdbx_seq_one_letter_code
_entity_poly.pdbx_strand_id
1 'polypeptide(L)'
;MKRIPYDNDVRHIHEQTRLMKTQGLSSEQILSRLVADGLDRDYAEMVLANIENDIHDNRSFWKLFIGGLFITVCGLGINYYSWQIARNYNTAEFIVFWGIVVAGIIMIFRAFIIFKK
;
A
#
# COMPACT_ATOMS: atom_id res chain seq x y z
N MET A 1 9.48 29.20 -27.60
CA MET A 1 9.72 28.25 -26.49
C MET A 1 9.28 28.91 -25.19
N LYS A 2 8.12 28.52 -24.64
CA LYS A 2 7.53 29.11 -23.45
C LYS A 2 8.10 28.36 -22.24
N ARG A 3 8.78 29.06 -21.31
CA ARG A 3 9.29 28.46 -20.07
C ARG A 3 8.09 28.05 -19.21
N ILE A 4 8.00 26.75 -18.91
CA ILE A 4 7.01 26.20 -17.98
C ILE A 4 7.46 26.59 -16.56
N PRO A 5 6.61 27.23 -15.73
CA PRO A 5 6.91 27.46 -14.32
C PRO A 5 6.95 26.11 -13.59
N TYR A 6 8.16 25.69 -13.21
CA TYR A 6 8.58 24.29 -13.20
C TYR A 6 8.05 23.41 -12.04
N ASP A 7 7.50 23.98 -10.97
CA ASP A 7 7.13 23.19 -9.77
C ASP A 7 5.63 23.12 -9.46
N ASN A 8 4.90 24.24 -9.59
CA ASN A 8 3.46 24.26 -9.31
C ASN A 8 2.65 23.56 -10.40
N ASP A 9 3.06 23.67 -11.67
CA ASP A 9 2.39 23.01 -12.79
C ASP A 9 2.57 21.50 -12.72
N VAL A 10 3.75 21.01 -12.32
CA VAL A 10 4.03 19.57 -12.21
C VAL A 10 3.18 18.95 -11.10
N ARG A 11 3.15 19.56 -9.91
CA ARG A 11 2.29 19.09 -8.82
C ARG A 11 0.81 19.07 -9.21
N HIS A 12 0.36 20.10 -9.90
CA HIS A 12 -1.02 20.19 -10.37
C HIS A 12 -1.36 19.09 -11.37
N ILE A 13 -0.47 18.82 -12.34
CA ILE A 13 -0.61 17.73 -13.31
C ILE A 13 -0.67 16.37 -12.60
N HIS A 14 0.19 16.14 -11.60
CA HIS A 14 0.18 14.91 -10.81
C HIS A 14 -1.12 14.75 -10.00
N GLU A 15 -1.62 15.81 -9.36
CA GLU A 15 -2.88 15.77 -8.63
C GLU A 15 -4.08 15.54 -9.55
N GLN A 16 -4.13 16.22 -10.69
CA GLN A 16 -5.19 16.03 -11.68
C GLN A 16 -5.22 14.60 -12.21
N THR A 17 -4.06 14.06 -12.58
CA THR A 17 -3.94 12.68 -13.06
C THR A 17 -4.37 11.68 -11.98
N ARG A 18 -4.01 11.93 -10.72
CA ARG A 18 -4.44 11.13 -9.57
C ARG A 18 -5.96 11.18 -9.38
N LEU A 19 -6.56 12.37 -9.46
CA LEU A 19 -8.01 12.54 -9.37
C LEU A 19 -8.74 11.79 -10.49
N MET A 20 -8.29 11.93 -11.74
CA MET A 20 -8.86 11.21 -12.88
C MET A 20 -8.78 9.68 -12.69
N LYS A 21 -7.66 9.18 -12.14
CA LYS A 21 -7.52 7.76 -11.85
C LYS A 21 -8.47 7.29 -10.73
N THR A 22 -8.65 8.08 -9.68
CA THR A 22 -9.61 7.78 -8.61
C THR A 22 -11.07 7.82 -9.07
N GLN A 23 -11.36 8.60 -10.12
CA GLN A 23 -12.69 8.66 -10.76
C GLN A 23 -12.97 7.46 -11.69
N GLY A 24 -12.00 6.55 -11.86
CA GLY A 24 -12.17 5.32 -12.65
C GLY A 24 -11.96 5.51 -14.15
N LEU A 25 -11.36 6.62 -14.59
CA LEU A 25 -10.97 6.80 -15.99
C LEU A 25 -9.90 5.78 -16.39
N SER A 26 -9.98 5.27 -17.62
CA SER A 26 -8.99 4.36 -18.16
C SER A 26 -7.66 5.07 -18.42
N SER A 27 -6.55 4.33 -18.41
CA SER A 27 -5.22 4.87 -18.69
C SER A 27 -5.16 5.61 -20.03
N GLU A 28 -5.85 5.08 -21.06
CA GLU A 28 -5.94 5.72 -22.38
C GLU A 28 -6.75 7.03 -22.37
N GLN A 29 -7.82 7.11 -21.57
CA GLN A 29 -8.62 8.33 -21.43
C GLN A 29 -7.83 9.43 -20.71
N ILE A 30 -7.05 9.06 -19.70
CA ILE A 30 -6.20 9.99 -18.96
C ILE A 30 -5.08 10.49 -19.88
N LEU A 31 -4.43 9.58 -20.61
CA LEU A 31 -3.35 9.93 -21.54
C LEU A 31 -3.84 10.89 -22.64
N SER A 32 -4.97 10.57 -23.28
CA SER A 32 -5.54 11.42 -24.33
C SER A 32 -5.92 12.82 -23.83
N ARG A 33 -6.39 12.93 -22.58
CA ARG A 33 -6.72 14.20 -21.96
C ARG A 33 -5.48 15.04 -21.62
N LEU A 34 -4.44 14.42 -21.06
CA LEU A 34 -3.17 15.09 -20.77
C LEU A 34 -2.49 15.61 -22.04
N VAL A 35 -2.51 14.82 -23.12
CA VAL A 35 -1.99 15.25 -24.43
C VAL A 35 -2.82 16.39 -25.02
N ALA A 36 -4.16 16.35 -24.88
CA ALA A 36 -5.04 17.43 -25.31
C ALA A 36 -4.79 18.74 -24.52
N ASP A 37 -4.41 18.64 -23.25
CA ASP A 37 -4.03 19.77 -22.39
C ASP A 37 -2.62 20.32 -22.70
N GLY A 38 -1.94 19.74 -23.69
CA GLY A 38 -0.66 20.23 -24.20
C GLY A 38 0.58 19.60 -23.56
N LEU A 39 0.43 18.50 -22.81
CA LEU A 39 1.58 17.70 -22.39
C LEU A 39 2.15 16.92 -23.56
N ASP A 40 3.48 16.79 -23.54
CA ASP A 40 4.16 15.80 -24.36
C ASP A 40 3.71 14.38 -23.99
N ARG A 41 3.54 13.52 -24.99
CA ARG A 41 3.01 12.17 -24.80
C ARG A 41 3.92 11.34 -23.89
N ASP A 42 5.23 11.42 -24.07
CA ASP A 42 6.19 10.62 -23.29
C ASP A 42 6.18 11.09 -21.83
N TYR A 43 6.03 12.40 -21.61
CA TYR A 43 5.87 12.96 -20.27
C TYR A 43 4.56 12.54 -19.61
N ALA A 44 3.44 12.54 -20.35
CA ALA A 44 2.14 12.10 -19.84
C ALA A 44 2.14 10.60 -19.49
N GLU A 45 2.78 9.75 -20.30
CA GLU A 45 2.98 8.33 -20.00
C GLU A 45 3.79 8.13 -18.73
N MET A 46 4.87 8.91 -18.54
CA MET A 46 5.70 8.87 -17.32
C MET A 46 4.91 9.26 -16.06
N VAL A 47 4.13 10.36 -16.12
CA VAL A 47 3.30 10.81 -14.98
C VAL A 47 2.27 9.76 -14.60
N LEU A 48 1.60 9.17 -15.60
CA LEU A 48 0.60 8.14 -15.39
C LEU A 48 1.22 6.88 -14.77
N ALA A 49 2.38 6.43 -15.27
CA ALA A 49 3.09 5.28 -14.73
C ALA A 49 3.51 5.48 -13.28
N ASN A 50 4.03 6.66 -12.93
CA ASN A 50 4.39 6.99 -11.55
C ASN A 50 3.17 6.92 -10.62
N ILE A 51 2.03 7.48 -11.04
CA ILE A 51 0.81 7.47 -10.23
C ILE A 51 0.22 6.06 -10.09
N GLU A 52 0.29 5.24 -11.15
CA GLU A 52 -0.13 3.84 -11.06
C GLU A 52 0.72 3.04 -10.08
N ASN A 53 2.04 3.24 -10.10
CA ASN A 53 2.96 2.63 -9.14
C ASN A 53 2.66 3.10 -7.70
N ASP A 54 2.50 4.40 -7.48
CA ASP A 54 2.18 4.96 -6.15
C ASP A 54 0.86 4.40 -5.58
N ILE A 55 -0.16 4.23 -6.42
CA ILE A 55 -1.45 3.65 -6.02
C ILE A 55 -1.28 2.16 -5.73
N HIS A 56 -0.53 1.43 -6.56
CA HIS A 56 -0.28 0.01 -6.38
C HIS A 56 0.48 -0.26 -5.07
N ASP A 57 1.54 0.51 -4.82
CA ASP A 57 2.38 0.37 -3.63
C ASP A 57 1.60 0.70 -2.36
N ASN A 58 0.80 1.77 -2.36
CA ASN A 58 -0.09 2.07 -1.23
C ASN A 58 -1.11 0.95 -0.99
N ARG A 59 -1.72 0.40 -2.03
CA ARG A 59 -2.68 -0.70 -1.87
C ARG A 59 -2.00 -1.95 -1.33
N SER A 60 -0.82 -2.28 -1.83
CA SER A 60 -0.01 -3.41 -1.37
C SER A 60 0.40 -3.24 0.09
N PHE A 61 0.84 -2.03 0.47
CA PHE A 61 1.15 -1.65 1.84
C PHE A 61 -0.05 -1.88 2.77
N TRP A 62 -1.21 -1.28 2.47
CA TRP A 62 -2.39 -1.41 3.32
C TRP A 62 -2.86 -2.86 3.44
N LYS A 63 -2.78 -3.65 2.37
CA LYS A 63 -3.12 -5.07 2.41
C LYS A 63 -2.19 -5.85 3.35
N LEU A 64 -0.89 -5.62 3.28
CA LEU A 64 0.10 -6.28 4.13
C LEU A 64 0.04 -5.81 5.58
N PHE A 65 -0.13 -4.50 5.79
CA PHE A 65 -0.24 -3.90 7.11
C PHE A 65 -1.50 -4.38 7.85
N ILE A 66 -2.67 -4.28 7.22
CA ILE A 66 -3.94 -4.73 7.84
C ILE A 66 -3.92 -6.25 8.05
N GLY A 67 -3.42 -7.01 7.08
CA GLY A 67 -3.29 -8.47 7.21
C GLY A 67 -2.36 -8.87 8.35
N GLY A 68 -1.19 -8.23 8.45
CA GLY A 68 -0.23 -8.46 9.53
C GLY A 68 -0.77 -8.06 10.91
N LEU A 69 -1.46 -6.90 10.99
CA LEU A 69 -2.10 -6.45 12.22
C LEU A 69 -3.19 -7.43 12.67
N PHE A 70 -4.05 -7.88 11.76
CA PHE A 70 -5.11 -8.85 12.06
C PHE A 70 -4.52 -10.17 12.59
N ILE A 71 -3.52 -10.73 11.91
CA ILE A 71 -2.86 -11.98 12.33
C ILE A 71 -2.20 -11.81 13.70
N THR A 72 -1.56 -10.66 13.95
CA THR A 72 -0.91 -10.37 15.23
C THR A 72 -1.94 -10.32 16.36
N VAL A 73 -3.04 -9.58 16.19
CA VAL A 73 -4.10 -9.45 17.21
C VAL A 73 -4.79 -10.79 17.47
N CYS A 74 -5.15 -11.53 16.42
CA CYS A 74 -5.72 -12.87 16.56
C CYS A 74 -4.74 -13.84 17.24
N GLY A 75 -3.46 -13.80 16.87
CA GLY A 75 -2.42 -14.62 17.48
C GLY A 75 -2.21 -14.33 18.97
N LEU A 76 -2.29 -13.06 19.38
CA LEU A 76 -2.26 -12.65 20.79
C LEU A 76 -3.49 -13.13 21.55
N GLY A 77 -4.68 -13.03 20.94
CA GLY A 77 -5.91 -13.56 21.51
C GLY A 77 -5.84 -15.08 21.73
N ILE A 78 -5.41 -15.83 20.71
CA ILE A 78 -5.23 -17.29 20.80
C ILE A 78 -4.21 -17.64 21.89
N ASN A 79 -3.08 -16.91 21.97
CA ASN A 79 -2.10 -17.11 23.04
C ASN A 79 -2.70 -16.87 24.44
N TYR A 80 -3.50 -15.82 24.61
CA TYR A 80 -4.15 -15.52 25.88
C TYR A 80 -5.13 -16.63 26.32
N TYR A 81 -5.99 -17.10 25.42
CA TYR A 81 -6.91 -18.22 25.70
C TYR A 81 -6.16 -19.54 25.90
N SER A 82 -5.11 -19.79 25.11
CA SER A 82 -4.28 -20.99 25.24
C SER A 82 -3.55 -21.01 26.60
N TRP A 83 -3.07 -19.87 27.09
CA TRP A 83 -2.48 -19.76 28.43
C TRP A 83 -3.49 -20.07 29.55
N GLN A 84 -4.73 -19.59 29.44
CA GLN A 84 -5.81 -19.92 30.39
C GLN A 84 -6.09 -21.43 30.44
N ILE A 85 -6.09 -22.09 29.28
CA ILE A 85 -6.30 -23.55 29.17
C ILE A 85 -5.07 -24.31 29.70
N ALA A 86 -3.86 -23.92 29.31
CA ALA A 86 -2.61 -24.51 29.77
C ALA A 86 -2.47 -24.46 31.31
N ARG A 87 -2.91 -23.37 31.94
CA ARG A 87 -2.95 -23.25 33.41
C ARG A 87 -3.87 -24.29 34.08
N ASN A 88 -4.92 -24.73 33.38
CA ASN A 88 -5.88 -25.71 33.89
C ASN A 88 -5.48 -27.16 33.58
N TYR A 89 -4.71 -27.40 32.50
CA TYR A 89 -4.38 -28.75 32.00
C TYR A 89 -2.88 -29.11 32.07
N ASN A 90 -2.02 -28.19 32.54
CA ASN A 90 -0.58 -28.38 32.72
C ASN A 90 0.17 -28.79 31.43
N THR A 91 -0.28 -28.28 30.28
CA THR A 91 0.31 -28.54 28.94
C THR A 91 1.06 -27.32 28.40
N ALA A 92 2.14 -27.55 27.64
CA ALA A 92 3.03 -26.49 27.11
C ALA A 92 2.70 -26.01 25.68
N GLU A 93 1.48 -26.26 25.20
CA GLU A 93 1.07 -26.02 23.81
C GLU A 93 1.05 -24.53 23.40
N PHE A 94 1.14 -23.61 24.38
CA PHE A 94 1.18 -22.16 24.15
C PHE A 94 2.36 -21.70 23.28
N ILE A 95 3.48 -22.45 23.27
CA ILE A 95 4.70 -22.08 22.53
C ILE A 95 4.47 -22.14 21.01
N VAL A 96 3.61 -23.04 20.52
CA VAL A 96 3.35 -23.20 19.08
C VAL A 96 2.60 -21.99 18.52
N PHE A 97 1.70 -21.40 19.30
CA PHE A 97 0.91 -20.24 18.87
C PHE A 97 1.69 -18.94 18.79
N TRP A 98 2.84 -18.85 19.47
CA TRP A 98 3.77 -17.73 19.33
C TRP A 98 4.31 -17.58 17.89
N GLY A 99 4.41 -18.67 17.13
CA GLY A 99 4.79 -18.63 15.72
C GLY A 99 3.84 -17.81 14.84
N ILE A 100 2.54 -17.81 15.17
CA ILE A 100 1.51 -17.02 14.44
C ILE A 100 1.72 -15.52 14.69
N VAL A 101 2.04 -15.15 15.93
CA VAL A 101 2.33 -13.76 16.31
C VAL A 101 3.59 -13.26 15.59
N VAL A 102 4.65 -14.06 15.56
CA VAL A 102 5.90 -13.74 14.84
C VAL A 102 5.64 -13.58 13.33
N ALA A 103 4.85 -14.45 12.72
CA ALA A 103 4.48 -14.32 11.31
C ALA A 103 3.72 -13.01 11.03
N GLY A 104 2.78 -12.62 11.90
CA GLY A 104 2.08 -11.33 11.82
C GLY A 104 3.03 -10.14 11.90
N ILE A 105 3.97 -10.16 12.85
CA ILE A 105 5.00 -9.10 13.00
C ILE A 105 5.89 -9.01 11.75
N ILE A 106 6.33 -10.14 11.19
CA ILE A 106 7.14 -10.17 9.97
C ILE A 106 6.38 -9.55 8.78
N MET A 107 5.08 -9.80 8.66
CA MET A 107 4.25 -9.17 7.61
C MET A 107 4.18 -7.65 7.76
N ILE A 108 4.05 -7.15 8.99
CA ILE A 108 4.07 -5.71 9.28
C ILE A 108 5.42 -5.12 8.87
N PHE A 109 6.54 -5.73 9.29
CA PHE A 109 7.88 -5.30 8.89
C PHE A 109 8.08 -5.30 7.37
N ARG A 110 7.59 -6.33 6.68
CA ARG A 110 7.62 -6.39 5.21
C ARG A 110 6.83 -5.26 4.56
N ALA A 111 5.68 -4.88 5.12
CA ALA A 111 4.91 -3.72 4.63
C ALA A 111 5.75 -2.44 4.69
N PHE A 112 6.44 -2.19 5.81
CA PHE A 112 7.32 -1.02 5.96
C PHE A 112 8.54 -1.06 5.01
N ILE A 113 9.10 -2.23 4.74
CA ILE A 113 10.21 -2.37 3.79
C ILE A 113 9.76 -2.04 2.36
N ILE A 114 8.57 -2.46 1.95
CA ILE A 114 8.01 -2.16 0.62
C ILE A 114 7.76 -0.66 0.46
N PHE A 115 7.26 0.00 1.50
CA PHE A 115 6.97 1.44 1.45
C PHE A 115 8.22 2.34 1.48
N LYS A 116 9.36 1.83 1.98
CA LYS A 116 10.62 2.60 2.04
C LYS A 116 11.48 2.46 0.78
N LYS A 117 11.03 1.66 -0.20
CA LYS A 117 11.74 1.42 -1.45
C LYS A 117 11.30 2.44 -2.51
#